data_AF-A0A317JMG8-F1
#
_entry.id   AF-A0A317JMG8-F1
#
_cell.length_a   1.000
_cell.length_b   1.000
_cell.length_c   1.000
_cell.angle_alpha   90.00
_cell.angle_beta   90.00
_cell.angle_gamma   90.00
#
_symmetry.space_group_name_H-M   'P 1'
#
loop_
_entity.id
_entity.type
_entity.pdbx_description
1 polymer ?
#
loop_
_entity_poly.entity_id
_entity_poly.type
_entity_poly.pdbx_seq_one_letter_code
_entity_poly.pdbx_strand_id
1 'polypeptide(L)'
;MRKILPFPKERSQRARALIKSEAQRLFLSMSLLSLILVAVYSTDHMMKSQRPVYLIATQESGSLSGPGSEEKLNRTVANFQPTEVFRDLDWERRLAERLGQNDSERAPASISQRVTLMDELKYGPLAGKYLIRASANDAKEVKMDVAEIKYVESDEVSDQPIRISDAKAFLMKYRSLMKVPFANVELSYKSDGQEVWQLLDSHQAPMGRAKLTFDDQGRFVRMSLE
;
A
#
# COMPACT_ATOMS: atom_id res chain seq x y z
N MET A 1 49.03 73.97 -20.57
CA MET A 1 49.24 72.54 -20.90
C MET A 1 48.45 71.68 -19.91
N ARG A 2 47.42 70.95 -20.36
CA ARG A 2 46.58 70.10 -19.48
C ARG A 2 47.31 68.78 -19.20
N LYS A 3 47.52 68.47 -17.91
CA LYS A 3 48.10 67.21 -17.43
C LYS A 3 47.04 66.11 -17.52
N ILE A 4 47.15 65.23 -18.51
CA ILE A 4 46.27 64.07 -18.66
C ILE A 4 46.81 62.97 -17.74
N LEU A 5 46.00 62.57 -16.75
CA LEU A 5 46.31 61.47 -15.84
C LEU A 5 46.26 60.13 -16.62
N PRO A 6 47.29 59.26 -16.52
CA PRO A 6 47.31 57.98 -17.23
C PRO A 6 46.27 57.03 -16.62
N PHE A 7 45.53 56.35 -17.49
CA PHE A 7 44.49 55.41 -17.09
C PHE A 7 45.10 54.21 -16.34
N PRO A 8 44.58 53.81 -15.17
CA PRO A 8 45.15 52.74 -14.35
C PRO A 8 44.87 51.36 -14.99
N LYS A 9 45.78 50.93 -15.88
CA LYS A 9 45.64 49.70 -16.68
C LYS A 9 45.48 48.43 -15.81
N GLU A 10 46.21 48.31 -14.71
CA GLU A 10 46.19 47.10 -13.88
C GLU A 10 44.86 46.88 -13.15
N ARG A 11 44.27 47.95 -12.59
CA ARG A 11 42.95 47.89 -11.93
C ARG A 11 41.85 47.53 -12.94
N SER A 12 41.96 48.06 -14.17
CA SER A 12 41.00 47.74 -15.24
C SER A 12 41.08 46.28 -15.71
N GLN A 13 42.27 45.66 -15.69
CA GLN A 13 42.44 44.27 -16.09
C GLN A 13 41.86 43.29 -15.06
N ARG A 14 42.07 43.54 -13.77
CA ARG A 14 41.48 42.73 -12.69
C ARG A 14 39.96 42.81 -12.68
N ALA A 15 39.39 44.02 -12.85
CA ALA A 15 37.95 44.19 -12.98
C ALA A 15 37.37 43.42 -14.19
N ARG A 16 38.05 43.46 -15.35
CA ARG A 16 37.66 42.68 -16.53
C ARG A 16 37.74 41.16 -16.31
N ALA A 17 38.70 40.68 -15.52
CA ALA A 17 38.82 39.26 -15.20
C ALA A 17 37.68 38.77 -14.29
N LEU A 18 37.30 39.58 -13.29
CA LEU A 18 36.16 39.28 -12.40
C LEU A 18 34.83 39.27 -13.16
N ILE A 19 34.60 40.26 -14.03
CA ILE A 19 33.39 40.31 -14.87
C ILE A 19 33.31 39.07 -15.78
N LYS A 20 34.45 38.60 -16.31
CA LYS A 20 34.49 37.38 -17.14
C LYS A 20 34.14 36.12 -16.35
N SER A 21 34.65 35.97 -15.12
CA SER A 21 34.37 34.78 -14.31
C SER A 21 32.94 34.77 -13.77
N GLU A 22 32.39 35.93 -13.41
CA GLU A 22 30.97 36.07 -13.04
C GLU A 22 30.05 35.76 -14.23
N ALA A 23 30.36 36.29 -15.41
CA ALA A 23 29.61 35.97 -16.63
C ALA A 23 29.64 34.46 -16.92
N GLN A 24 30.80 33.80 -16.81
CA GLN A 24 30.91 32.35 -17.01
C GLN A 24 30.05 31.55 -16.02
N ARG A 25 30.03 31.93 -14.75
CA ARG A 25 29.18 31.28 -13.74
C ARG A 25 27.69 31.48 -14.01
N LEU A 26 27.30 32.68 -14.43
CA LEU A 26 25.92 32.98 -14.83
C LEU A 26 25.50 32.14 -16.04
N PHE A 27 26.33 32.08 -17.08
CA PHE A 27 26.06 31.24 -18.25
C PHE A 27 25.92 29.75 -17.88
N LEU A 28 26.78 29.25 -16.98
CA LEU A 28 26.70 27.87 -16.53
C LEU A 28 25.39 27.59 -15.77
N SER A 29 25.00 28.51 -14.87
CA SER A 29 23.76 28.38 -14.10
C SER A 29 22.50 28.43 -14.98
N MET A 30 22.48 29.32 -15.98
CA MET A 30 21.37 29.43 -16.93
C MET A 30 21.29 28.22 -17.86
N SER A 31 22.43 27.67 -18.27
CA SER A 31 22.49 26.43 -19.06
C SER A 31 21.92 25.23 -18.28
N LEU A 32 22.28 25.09 -17.01
CA LEU A 32 21.74 24.04 -16.13
C LEU A 32 20.22 24.19 -15.95
N LEU A 33 19.74 25.40 -15.69
CA LEU A 33 18.32 25.69 -15.55
C LEU A 33 17.55 25.36 -16.84
N SER A 34 18.10 25.72 -18.00
CA SER A 34 17.53 25.40 -19.30
C SER A 34 17.40 23.89 -19.52
N LEU A 35 18.39 23.11 -19.10
CA LEU A 35 18.38 21.65 -19.27
C LEU A 35 17.29 21.00 -18.41
N ILE A 36 17.12 21.48 -17.17
CA ILE A 36 16.04 21.04 -16.28
C ILE A 36 14.67 21.37 -16.86
N LEU A 37 14.47 22.59 -17.37
CA LEU A 37 13.21 23.01 -17.99
C LEU A 37 12.85 22.16 -19.21
N VAL A 38 13.84 21.85 -20.07
CA VAL A 38 13.64 20.96 -21.23
C VAL A 38 13.28 19.55 -20.78
N ALA A 39 13.92 19.01 -19.74
CA ALA A 39 13.60 17.68 -19.21
C ALA A 39 12.18 17.59 -18.65
N VAL A 40 11.77 18.59 -17.86
CA VAL A 40 10.40 18.68 -17.31
C VAL A 40 9.38 18.84 -18.44
N TYR A 41 9.62 19.73 -19.40
CA TYR A 41 8.74 19.93 -20.55
C TYR A 41 8.63 18.68 -21.41
N SER A 42 9.75 18.00 -21.69
CA SER A 42 9.75 16.76 -22.45
C SER A 42 8.98 15.66 -21.72
N THR A 43 9.12 15.58 -20.40
CA THR A 43 8.40 14.59 -19.58
C THR A 43 6.89 14.89 -19.60
N ASP A 44 6.48 16.13 -19.37
CA ASP A 44 5.05 16.52 -19.44
C ASP A 44 4.48 16.31 -20.85
N HIS A 45 5.24 16.61 -21.89
CA HIS A 45 4.83 16.40 -23.28
C HIS A 45 4.67 14.90 -23.61
N MET A 46 5.62 14.05 -23.18
CA MET A 46 5.50 12.60 -23.34
C MET A 46 4.35 12.02 -22.53
N MET A 47 4.12 12.52 -21.32
CA MET A 47 2.97 12.11 -20.52
C MET A 47 1.66 12.52 -21.20
N LYS A 48 1.56 13.74 -21.75
CA LYS A 48 0.38 14.22 -22.49
C LYS A 48 0.09 13.41 -23.74
N SER A 49 1.09 13.03 -24.52
CA SER A 49 0.89 12.20 -25.72
C SER A 49 0.53 10.75 -25.40
N GLN A 50 0.87 10.27 -24.20
CA GLN A 50 0.50 8.94 -23.70
C GLN A 50 -0.75 8.94 -22.81
N ARG A 51 -1.43 10.08 -22.63
CA ARG A 51 -2.70 10.09 -21.89
C ARG A 51 -3.72 9.25 -22.66
N PRO A 52 -4.27 8.18 -22.07
CA PRO A 52 -5.35 7.45 -22.70
C PRO A 52 -6.51 8.43 -22.90
N VAL A 53 -7.00 8.52 -24.14
CA VAL A 53 -8.23 9.25 -24.45
C VAL A 53 -9.36 8.51 -23.73
N TYR A 54 -9.85 9.09 -22.64
CA TYR A 54 -11.04 8.61 -21.96
C TYR A 54 -12.24 8.85 -22.88
N LEU A 55 -12.60 7.86 -23.69
CA LEU A 55 -13.91 7.83 -24.34
C LEU A 55 -14.94 7.55 -23.25
N ILE A 56 -15.42 8.62 -22.61
CA ILE A 56 -16.61 8.58 -21.78
C ILE A 56 -17.75 8.30 -22.76
N ALA A 57 -18.16 7.04 -22.87
CA ALA A 57 -19.41 6.66 -23.49
C ALA A 57 -20.52 7.21 -22.60
N THR A 58 -20.87 8.48 -22.78
CA THR A 58 -22.14 9.00 -22.33
C THR A 58 -23.20 8.20 -23.06
N GLN A 59 -23.99 7.46 -22.28
CA GLN A 59 -25.06 6.60 -22.74
C GLN A 59 -26.26 7.45 -23.18
N GLU A 60 -26.03 8.45 -24.03
CA GLU A 60 -27.08 9.26 -24.62
C GLU A 60 -26.84 9.34 -26.12
N SER A 61 -27.72 8.64 -26.83
CA SER A 61 -28.08 8.86 -28.24
C SER A 61 -27.14 8.23 -29.27
N GLY A 62 -27.68 7.23 -29.97
CA GLY A 62 -26.99 6.46 -30.98
C GLY A 62 -26.53 7.28 -32.19
N SER A 63 -25.30 7.02 -32.61
CA SER A 63 -24.78 7.27 -33.96
C SER A 63 -23.33 6.76 -34.03
N LEU A 64 -23.14 5.43 -34.09
CA LEU A 64 -21.90 4.89 -34.65
C LEU A 64 -22.03 4.96 -36.17
N SER A 65 -21.37 5.94 -36.80
CA SER A 65 -21.24 6.03 -38.25
C SER A 65 -19.91 6.67 -38.59
N GLY A 66 -18.86 5.85 -38.63
CA GLY A 66 -17.57 6.20 -39.19
C GLY A 66 -16.94 4.94 -39.81
N PRO A 67 -16.65 4.91 -41.13
CA PRO A 67 -16.13 3.72 -41.78
C PRO A 67 -14.66 3.56 -41.37
N GLY A 68 -14.36 2.54 -40.56
CA GLY A 68 -13.00 2.19 -40.15
C GLY A 68 -12.80 1.76 -38.70
N SER A 69 -13.86 1.74 -37.87
CA SER A 69 -13.75 1.37 -36.44
C SER A 69 -13.92 -0.12 -36.14
N GLU A 70 -14.39 -0.94 -37.08
CA GLU A 70 -14.68 -2.35 -36.82
C GLU A 70 -13.43 -3.26 -36.80
N GLU A 71 -12.37 -2.91 -37.55
CA GLU A 71 -11.11 -3.68 -37.53
C GLU A 71 -10.27 -3.46 -36.27
N LYS A 72 -10.49 -2.36 -35.55
CA LYS A 72 -9.83 -2.12 -34.26
C LYS A 72 -10.55 -2.82 -33.10
N LEU A 73 -11.87 -3.01 -33.19
CA LEU A 73 -12.63 -3.69 -32.14
C LEU A 73 -12.22 -5.16 -31.96
N ASN A 74 -11.76 -5.84 -33.02
CA ASN A 74 -11.46 -7.27 -32.92
C ASN A 74 -10.09 -7.61 -32.29
N ARG A 75 -9.22 -6.62 -32.05
CA ARG A 75 -7.95 -6.79 -31.31
C ARG A 75 -7.94 -6.13 -29.92
N THR A 76 -8.98 -5.37 -29.56
CA THR A 76 -9.06 -4.65 -28.27
C THR A 76 -9.99 -5.31 -27.26
N VAL A 77 -10.73 -6.37 -27.63
CA VAL A 77 -11.60 -7.12 -26.70
C VAL A 77 -10.80 -8.05 -25.77
N ALA A 78 -9.49 -8.23 -25.97
CA ALA A 78 -8.65 -9.05 -25.10
C ALA A 78 -8.13 -8.33 -23.84
N ASN A 79 -8.39 -7.02 -23.65
CA ASN A 79 -7.91 -6.31 -22.45
C ASN A 79 -8.85 -5.20 -21.97
N PHE A 80 -10.16 -5.44 -22.00
CA PHE A 80 -11.14 -4.64 -21.28
C PHE A 80 -11.27 -5.20 -19.86
N GLN A 81 -10.40 -4.78 -18.95
CA GLN A 81 -10.73 -4.79 -17.52
C GLN A 81 -11.24 -3.38 -17.17
N PRO A 82 -12.53 -3.21 -16.82
CA PRO A 82 -13.01 -1.94 -16.29
C PRO A 82 -12.31 -1.69 -14.96
N THR A 83 -11.56 -0.59 -14.87
CA THR A 83 -10.99 -0.08 -13.62
C THR A 83 -12.14 0.55 -12.81
N GLU A 84 -12.90 -0.34 -12.17
CA GLU A 84 -13.85 -0.20 -11.06
C GLU A 84 -14.76 1.04 -10.97
N VAL A 85 -16.08 0.80 -10.97
CA VAL A 85 -17.01 1.61 -10.16
C VAL A 85 -17.97 0.76 -9.32
N PHE A 86 -18.24 -0.50 -9.69
CA PHE A 86 -18.86 -1.47 -8.78
C PHE A 86 -18.20 -2.83 -8.96
N ARG A 87 -17.22 -3.11 -8.10
CA ARG A 87 -16.61 -4.42 -7.95
C ARG A 87 -17.69 -5.36 -7.39
N ASP A 88 -18.26 -6.18 -8.26
CA ASP A 88 -19.38 -7.07 -7.90
C ASP A 88 -18.88 -8.17 -6.95
N LEU A 89 -19.02 -7.92 -5.65
CA LEU A 89 -18.56 -8.80 -4.57
C LEU A 89 -19.17 -10.20 -4.69
N ASP A 90 -20.39 -10.32 -5.25
CA ASP A 90 -21.03 -11.62 -5.46
C ASP A 90 -20.40 -12.38 -6.62
N TRP A 91 -19.96 -11.68 -7.67
CA TRP A 91 -19.19 -12.28 -8.76
C TRP A 91 -17.82 -12.76 -8.25
N GLU A 92 -17.12 -11.94 -7.47
CA GLU A 92 -15.81 -12.32 -6.90
C GLU A 92 -15.92 -13.51 -5.95
N ARG A 93 -16.96 -13.54 -5.11
CA ARG A 93 -17.22 -14.66 -4.20
C ARG A 93 -17.49 -15.96 -4.95
N ARG A 94 -18.31 -15.91 -6.01
CA ARG A 94 -18.58 -17.09 -6.86
C ARG A 94 -17.35 -17.54 -7.64
N LEU A 95 -16.50 -16.60 -8.06
CA LEU A 95 -15.24 -16.91 -8.73
C LEU A 95 -14.27 -17.61 -7.76
N ALA A 96 -14.15 -17.08 -6.53
CA ALA A 96 -13.32 -17.67 -5.48
C ALA A 96 -13.80 -19.07 -5.09
N GLU A 97 -15.11 -19.30 -4.95
CA GLU A 97 -15.68 -20.62 -4.69
C GLU A 97 -15.41 -21.61 -5.84
N ARG A 98 -15.56 -21.17 -7.10
CA ARG A 98 -15.26 -22.00 -8.28
C ARG A 98 -13.77 -22.33 -8.44
N LEU A 99 -12.89 -21.42 -8.02
CA LEU A 99 -11.44 -21.64 -8.00
C LEU A 99 -11.04 -22.59 -6.86
N GLY A 100 -11.72 -22.52 -5.71
CA GLY A 100 -11.48 -23.42 -4.57
C GLY A 100 -11.99 -24.86 -4.75
N GLN A 101 -12.95 -25.09 -5.65
CA GLN A 101 -13.53 -26.43 -5.88
C GLN A 101 -12.76 -27.29 -6.91
N ASN A 102 -11.89 -26.71 -7.73
CA ASN A 102 -11.12 -27.42 -8.76
C ASN A 102 -9.70 -27.76 -8.25
N ASP A 103 -9.62 -28.60 -7.23
CA ASP A 103 -8.38 -28.96 -6.54
C ASP A 103 -7.89 -30.36 -7.01
N SER A 104 -7.37 -30.47 -8.25
CA SER A 104 -6.52 -31.64 -8.57
C SER A 104 -5.54 -31.52 -9.76
N GLU A 105 -5.79 -30.84 -10.87
CA GLU A 105 -4.94 -31.07 -12.07
C GLU A 105 -4.70 -29.86 -12.99
N ARG A 106 -4.12 -28.76 -12.48
CA ARG A 106 -3.53 -27.73 -13.37
C ARG A 106 -2.13 -27.32 -12.94
N ALA A 107 -1.25 -27.27 -13.94
CA ALA A 107 0.18 -27.04 -13.82
C ALA A 107 0.55 -25.71 -13.14
N PRO A 108 1.66 -25.68 -12.37
CA PRO A 108 2.08 -24.53 -11.57
C PRO A 108 2.81 -23.51 -12.45
N ALA A 109 2.07 -22.72 -13.23
CA ALA A 109 2.69 -21.68 -14.07
C ALA A 109 1.97 -20.32 -14.06
N SER A 110 0.94 -20.14 -13.24
CA SER A 110 0.32 -18.82 -13.04
C SER A 110 0.04 -18.59 -11.57
N ILE A 111 0.77 -17.62 -11.04
CA ILE A 111 0.74 -17.09 -9.68
C ILE A 111 -0.69 -16.82 -9.21
N SER A 112 -1.22 -17.72 -8.40
CA SER A 112 -2.16 -17.39 -7.33
C SER A 112 -1.63 -18.12 -6.10
N GLN A 113 -0.70 -17.50 -5.39
CA GLN A 113 -0.34 -17.99 -4.06
C GLN A 113 -1.64 -18.10 -3.25
N ARG A 114 -1.92 -19.30 -2.72
CA ARG A 114 -3.04 -19.50 -1.79
C ARG A 114 -2.94 -18.42 -0.72
N VAL A 115 -4.04 -17.70 -0.47
CA VAL A 115 -4.10 -16.63 0.52
C VAL A 115 -3.58 -17.17 1.85
N THR A 116 -2.48 -16.61 2.34
CA THR A 116 -1.90 -17.08 3.59
C THR A 116 -2.83 -16.67 4.75
N LEU A 117 -2.85 -17.42 5.85
CA LEU A 117 -3.61 -17.03 7.04
C LEU A 117 -3.19 -15.64 7.56
N MET A 118 -1.94 -15.24 7.31
CA MET A 118 -1.43 -13.89 7.60
C MET A 118 -2.07 -12.82 6.71
N ASP A 119 -2.17 -13.09 5.41
CA ASP A 119 -2.87 -12.19 4.47
C ASP A 119 -4.35 -12.09 4.82
N GLU A 120 -4.98 -13.21 5.20
CA GLU A 120 -6.36 -13.20 5.69
C GLU A 120 -6.49 -12.39 6.98
N LEU A 121 -5.57 -12.50 7.94
CA LEU A 121 -5.59 -11.68 9.16
C LEU A 121 -5.44 -10.20 8.85
N LYS A 122 -4.48 -9.85 7.99
CA LYS A 122 -4.13 -8.47 7.65
C LYS A 122 -5.19 -7.78 6.81
N TYR A 123 -5.68 -8.43 5.74
CA TYR A 123 -6.60 -7.83 4.78
C TYR A 123 -8.06 -8.27 4.98
N GLY A 124 -8.32 -9.29 5.79
CA GLY A 124 -9.65 -9.75 6.16
C GLY A 124 -10.22 -8.94 7.33
N PRO A 125 -10.28 -9.50 8.56
CA PRO A 125 -10.97 -8.84 9.66
C PRO A 125 -10.34 -7.49 10.02
N LEU A 126 -9.00 -7.39 10.01
CA LEU A 126 -8.29 -6.16 10.39
C LEU A 126 -8.20 -5.11 9.26
N ALA A 127 -8.57 -5.45 8.03
CA ALA A 127 -8.66 -4.55 6.86
C ALA A 127 -7.47 -3.57 6.67
N GLY A 128 -6.25 -3.97 7.04
CA GLY A 128 -5.03 -3.18 6.88
C GLY A 128 -4.84 -2.00 7.84
N LYS A 129 -5.78 -1.75 8.76
CA LYS A 129 -5.74 -0.62 9.72
C LYS A 129 -4.99 -0.92 11.02
N TYR A 130 -4.49 -2.15 11.15
CA TYR A 130 -3.82 -2.61 12.34
C TYR A 130 -2.34 -2.87 12.03
N LEU A 131 -1.48 -2.38 12.91
CA LEU A 131 -0.07 -2.72 12.94
C LEU A 131 0.07 -4.08 13.62
N ILE A 132 0.57 -5.06 12.87
CA ILE A 132 0.92 -6.39 13.36
C ILE A 132 2.43 -6.40 13.60
N ARG A 133 2.84 -6.51 14.87
CA ARG A 133 4.25 -6.66 15.24
C ARG A 133 4.58 -8.14 15.33
N ALA A 134 5.39 -8.61 14.39
CA ALA A 134 5.94 -9.95 14.42
C ALA A 134 7.17 -10.01 15.35
N SER A 135 7.29 -11.08 16.12
CA SER A 135 8.51 -11.44 16.84
C SER A 135 9.39 -12.21 15.86
N ALA A 136 10.51 -11.62 15.44
CA ALA A 136 11.50 -12.31 14.61
C ALA A 136 12.30 -13.29 15.48
N ASN A 137 11.70 -14.42 15.81
CA ASN A 137 12.40 -15.54 16.42
C ASN A 137 12.71 -16.58 15.34
N ASP A 138 13.99 -16.85 15.16
CA ASP A 138 14.61 -17.79 14.22
C ASP A 138 14.75 -17.38 12.74
N ALA A 139 15.99 -17.03 12.39
CA ALA A 139 16.49 -16.73 11.05
C ALA A 139 16.51 -17.92 10.07
N LYS A 140 15.76 -19.00 10.34
CA LYS A 140 15.74 -20.22 9.51
C LYS A 140 14.36 -20.62 8.98
N GLU A 141 13.27 -20.11 9.55
CA GLU A 141 11.93 -20.28 8.97
C GLU A 141 11.25 -18.91 8.86
N VAL A 142 10.71 -18.60 7.69
CA VAL A 142 9.92 -17.38 7.44
C VAL A 142 8.52 -17.55 8.06
N LYS A 143 8.46 -17.82 9.36
CA LYS A 143 7.21 -17.81 10.15
C LYS A 143 7.19 -16.49 10.90
N MET A 144 6.30 -15.60 10.46
CA MET A 144 6.06 -14.34 11.16
C MET A 144 5.12 -14.61 12.34
N ASP A 145 5.71 -14.78 13.52
CA ASP A 145 4.97 -15.00 14.75
C ASP A 145 4.41 -13.68 15.29
N VAL A 146 3.09 -13.53 15.29
CA VAL A 146 2.39 -12.36 15.81
C VAL A 146 2.55 -12.29 17.32
N ALA A 147 3.10 -11.18 17.82
CA ALA A 147 3.21 -10.89 19.24
C ALA A 147 2.21 -9.82 19.71
N GLU A 148 1.93 -8.85 18.83
CA GLU A 148 1.08 -7.71 19.15
C GLU A 148 0.33 -7.24 17.91
N ILE A 149 -0.94 -6.88 18.09
CA ILE A 149 -1.79 -6.25 17.08
C ILE A 149 -2.31 -4.94 17.68
N LYS A 150 -2.11 -3.81 17.01
CA LYS A 150 -2.53 -2.50 17.50
C LYS A 150 -3.21 -1.70 16.40
N TYR A 151 -4.36 -1.12 16.69
CA TYR A 151 -5.02 -0.16 15.81
C TYR A 151 -4.13 1.07 15.61
N VAL A 152 -3.99 1.51 14.36
CA VAL A 152 -3.30 2.75 14.01
C VAL A 152 -4.38 3.80 13.78
N GLU A 153 -4.40 4.83 14.62
CA GLU A 153 -5.28 5.98 14.42
C GLU A 153 -4.90 6.68 13.12
N SER A 154 -5.93 6.96 12.32
CA SER A 154 -5.85 7.66 11.05
C SER A 154 -6.51 9.03 11.22
N ASP A 155 -6.05 10.04 10.49
CA ASP A 155 -6.61 11.39 10.53
C ASP A 155 -8.02 11.47 9.87
N GLU A 156 -8.46 10.38 9.24
CA GLU A 156 -9.77 10.30 8.60
C GLU A 156 -10.89 10.00 9.63
N VAL A 157 -11.91 10.86 9.66
CA VAL A 157 -13.05 10.78 10.62
C VAL A 157 -13.88 9.49 10.47
N SER A 158 -13.82 8.84 9.30
CA SER A 158 -14.48 7.56 9.03
C SER A 158 -13.69 6.34 9.50
N ASP A 159 -12.43 6.52 9.91
CA ASP A 159 -11.58 5.41 10.34
C ASP A 159 -11.84 5.06 11.80
N GLN A 160 -12.56 3.95 11.99
CA GLN A 160 -12.93 3.41 13.28
C GLN A 160 -12.40 1.98 13.45
N PRO A 161 -12.06 1.55 14.68
CA PRO A 161 -11.66 0.18 14.94
C PRO A 161 -12.80 -0.80 14.63
N ILE A 162 -12.47 -2.03 14.27
CA ILE A 162 -13.46 -3.05 13.93
C ILE A 162 -14.09 -3.65 15.19
N ARG A 163 -15.29 -4.24 15.08
CA ARG A 163 -15.86 -5.05 16.14
C ARG A 163 -15.54 -6.53 15.91
N ILE A 164 -14.94 -7.18 16.91
CA ILE A 164 -14.75 -8.64 16.88
C ILE A 164 -15.94 -9.29 17.57
N SER A 165 -16.73 -10.06 16.82
CA SER A 165 -17.95 -10.69 17.34
C SER A 165 -17.69 -11.78 18.38
N ASP A 166 -16.60 -12.55 18.21
CA ASP A 166 -16.20 -13.63 19.12
C ASP A 166 -14.66 -13.67 19.24
N ALA A 167 -14.15 -13.23 20.41
CA ALA A 167 -12.74 -13.23 20.73
C ALA A 167 -12.13 -14.63 20.80
N LYS A 168 -12.92 -15.64 21.24
CA LYS A 168 -12.46 -17.03 21.31
C LYS A 168 -12.27 -17.61 19.92
N ALA A 169 -13.26 -17.42 19.04
CA ALA A 169 -13.16 -17.86 17.65
C ALA A 169 -12.01 -17.18 16.92
N PHE A 170 -11.78 -15.88 17.17
CA PHE A 170 -10.65 -15.15 16.62
C PHE A 170 -9.30 -15.75 17.05
N LEU A 171 -9.08 -15.97 18.34
CA LEU A 171 -7.83 -16.56 18.85
C LEU A 171 -7.60 -17.98 18.31
N MET A 172 -8.66 -18.80 18.26
CA MET A 172 -8.56 -20.18 17.76
C MET A 172 -8.27 -20.24 16.26
N LYS A 173 -8.86 -19.35 15.45
CA LYS A 173 -8.64 -19.29 14.00
C LYS A 173 -7.19 -18.94 13.67
N TYR A 174 -6.61 -17.98 14.39
CA TYR A 174 -5.26 -17.48 14.13
C TYR A 174 -4.19 -18.07 15.04
N ARG A 175 -4.49 -19.15 15.79
CA ARG A 175 -3.57 -19.77 16.76
C ARG A 175 -2.19 -20.12 16.19
N SER A 176 -2.14 -20.55 14.93
CA SER A 176 -0.90 -20.97 14.26
C SER A 176 0.02 -19.81 13.89
N LEU A 177 -0.49 -18.57 13.95
CA LEU A 177 0.28 -17.36 13.68
C LEU A 177 0.80 -16.72 14.97
N MET A 178 0.36 -17.17 16.14
CA MET A 178 0.70 -16.53 17.41
C MET A 178 2.09 -16.97 17.88
N LYS A 179 2.82 -16.07 18.53
CA LYS A 179 4.14 -16.35 19.13
C LYS A 179 4.11 -17.49 20.15
N VAL A 180 3.02 -17.64 20.89
CA VAL A 180 2.85 -18.71 21.88
C VAL A 180 2.03 -19.82 21.22
N PRO A 181 2.56 -21.04 21.06
CA PRO A 181 1.75 -22.17 20.60
C PRO A 181 0.78 -22.58 21.71
N PHE A 182 -0.50 -22.67 21.38
CA PHE A 182 -1.54 -23.14 22.30
C PHE A 182 -2.57 -24.02 21.61
N ALA A 183 -3.18 -24.92 22.37
CA ALA A 183 -4.23 -25.82 21.90
C ALA A 183 -5.62 -25.25 22.17
N ASN A 184 -5.83 -24.64 23.33
CA ASN A 184 -7.11 -24.12 23.80
C ASN A 184 -6.96 -22.74 24.45
N VAL A 185 -8.09 -22.02 24.58
CA VAL A 185 -8.17 -20.74 25.27
C VAL A 185 -9.31 -20.73 26.28
N GLU A 186 -9.07 -20.14 27.45
CA GLU A 186 -10.04 -20.00 28.53
C GLU A 186 -10.12 -18.53 28.96
N LEU A 187 -11.32 -18.02 29.20
CA LEU A 187 -11.51 -16.64 29.64
C LEU A 187 -11.17 -16.55 31.13
N SER A 188 -10.07 -15.86 31.44
CA SER A 188 -9.61 -15.69 32.82
C SER A 188 -10.19 -14.42 33.47
N TYR A 189 -10.35 -13.36 32.69
CA TYR A 189 -10.81 -12.07 33.18
C TYR A 189 -11.53 -11.29 32.08
N LYS A 190 -12.66 -10.68 32.45
CA LYS A 190 -13.43 -9.79 31.58
C LYS A 190 -13.85 -8.57 32.39
N SER A 191 -13.47 -7.40 31.90
CA SER A 191 -13.80 -6.09 32.47
C SER A 191 -14.17 -5.14 31.33
N ASP A 192 -14.80 -4.01 31.65
CA ASP A 192 -15.21 -3.02 30.64
C ASP A 192 -14.00 -2.59 29.81
N GLY A 193 -14.03 -2.94 28.52
CA GLY A 193 -12.96 -2.67 27.57
C GLY A 193 -11.74 -3.61 27.62
N GLN A 194 -11.71 -4.66 28.44
CA GLN A 194 -10.59 -5.62 28.48
C GLN A 194 -11.02 -7.07 28.69
N GLU A 195 -10.51 -7.97 27.84
CA GLU A 195 -10.65 -9.42 27.99
C GLU A 195 -9.27 -10.08 28.04
N VAL A 196 -8.99 -10.85 29.09
CA VAL A 196 -7.76 -11.61 29.25
C VAL A 196 -8.06 -13.10 29.13
N TRP A 197 -7.48 -13.71 28.12
CA TRP A 197 -7.62 -15.12 27.79
C TRP A 197 -6.35 -15.86 28.18
N GLN A 198 -6.51 -16.94 28.93
CA GLN A 198 -5.44 -17.86 29.27
C GLN A 198 -5.24 -18.85 28.13
N LEU A 199 -4.00 -18.95 27.65
CA LEU A 199 -3.60 -19.84 26.58
C LEU A 199 -3.18 -21.17 27.21
N LEU A 200 -3.81 -22.27 26.79
CA LEU A 200 -3.62 -23.60 27.37
C LEU A 200 -3.04 -24.57 26.34
N ASP A 201 -2.13 -25.42 26.79
CA ASP A 201 -1.60 -26.53 25.99
C ASP A 201 -2.62 -27.70 25.89
N SER A 202 -2.31 -28.75 25.11
CA SER A 202 -3.15 -29.95 24.97
C SER A 202 -3.40 -30.65 26.30
N HIS A 203 -2.53 -30.46 27.29
CA HIS A 203 -2.66 -30.99 28.65
C HIS A 203 -3.34 -30.03 29.64
N GLN A 204 -3.97 -28.95 29.15
CA GLN A 204 -4.59 -27.88 29.96
C GLN A 204 -3.59 -27.12 30.87
N ALA A 205 -2.29 -27.22 30.58
CA ALA A 205 -1.27 -26.44 31.26
C ALA A 205 -1.23 -24.99 30.71
N PRO A 206 -1.05 -23.96 31.55
CA PRO A 206 -1.00 -22.59 31.09
C PRO A 206 0.33 -22.26 30.40
N MET A 207 0.24 -21.75 29.17
CA MET A 207 1.39 -21.39 28.33
C MET A 207 1.61 -19.89 28.20
N GLY A 208 0.55 -19.09 28.36
CA GLY A 208 0.63 -17.63 28.24
C GLY A 208 -0.74 -16.97 28.43
N ARG A 209 -0.80 -15.66 28.17
CA ARG A 209 -2.02 -14.87 28.26
C ARG A 209 -2.17 -13.98 27.02
N ALA A 210 -3.36 -13.97 26.45
CA ALA A 210 -3.74 -13.02 25.41
C ALA A 210 -4.63 -11.93 26.03
N LYS A 211 -4.14 -10.69 26.02
CA LYS A 211 -4.90 -9.53 26.49
C LYS A 211 -5.48 -8.79 25.29
N LEU A 212 -6.80 -8.77 25.18
CA LEU A 212 -7.56 -8.00 24.20
C LEU A 212 -8.12 -6.75 24.86
N THR A 213 -7.90 -5.59 24.24
CA THR A 213 -8.43 -4.30 24.68
C THR A 213 -9.42 -3.78 23.64
N PHE A 214 -10.56 -3.34 24.13
CA PHE A 214 -11.67 -2.77 23.37
C PHE A 214 -11.91 -1.33 23.81
N ASP A 215 -12.50 -0.54 22.94
CA ASP A 215 -12.96 0.80 23.29
C ASP A 215 -14.35 0.79 23.94
N ASP A 216 -14.83 1.98 24.31
CA ASP A 216 -16.12 2.18 24.96
C ASP A 216 -17.32 1.73 24.11
N GLN A 217 -17.12 1.54 22.80
CA GLN A 217 -18.12 1.04 21.85
C GLN A 217 -17.98 -0.47 21.58
N GLY A 218 -17.04 -1.15 22.25
CA GLY A 218 -16.76 -2.57 22.08
C GLY A 218 -15.98 -2.90 20.81
N ARG A 219 -15.28 -1.93 20.22
CA ARG A 219 -14.44 -2.11 19.03
C ARG A 219 -13.02 -2.48 19.47
N PHE A 220 -12.38 -3.38 18.73
CA PHE A 220 -11.08 -3.95 19.03
C PHE A 220 -9.95 -2.95 18.80
N VAL A 221 -9.18 -2.62 19.83
CA VAL A 221 -8.11 -1.62 19.77
C VAL A 221 -6.74 -2.28 19.75
N ARG A 222 -6.53 -3.28 20.62
CA ARG A 222 -5.21 -3.89 20.79
C ARG A 222 -5.30 -5.33 21.27
N MET A 223 -4.38 -6.16 20.81
CA MET A 223 -4.06 -7.46 21.40
C MET A 223 -2.57 -7.53 21.71
N SER A 224 -2.24 -8.00 22.92
CA SER A 224 -0.87 -8.35 23.31
C SER A 224 -0.82 -9.77 23.86
N LEU A 225 0.21 -10.51 23.47
CA LEU A 225 0.51 -11.83 24.01
C LEU A 225 1.62 -11.70 25.06
N GLU A 226 1.36 -12.23 26.25
CA GLU A 226 2.26 -12.27 27.41
C GLU A 226 2.63 -13.71 27.79
#